data_AF-A0A8H9KUZ4-F1
#
_entry.id   AF-A0A8H9KUZ4-F1
#
_cell.length_a   1.000
_cell.length_b   1.000
_cell.length_c   1.000
_cell.angle_alpha   90.00
_cell.angle_beta   90.00
_cell.angle_gamma   90.00
#
_symmetry.space_group_name_H-M   'P 1'
#
loop_
_entity.id
_entity.type
_entity.pdbx_description
1 polymer ?
#
loop_
_entity_poly.entity_id
_entity_poly.type
_entity_poly.pdbx_seq_one_letter_code
_entity_poly.pdbx_strand_id
1 'polypeptide(L)'
;MNKSILIFAFLFIGLMISSCRSVKNLEIRDLLHHSNCNQQNVYEYTEDSLPIPLHEQEISPLLDKKLSFNSLNMANAIGILELVSNYVELKQNPKGEDLNYRLTLLELKQAIDQKINTSSLEISAISSEMDCEEERTSQVANYLEGKIQEKESKLTVAAIVVGALGAILTEGVIKEETASHVVGISTGVAEATFGVMMLLNDEKTDFFHKRNALKDVWFGASTSKNFPAAVWYYLNYSSPENGIKTSLREQIIQKWSSFGQITKGSEEEMLELYFGEGGEYTSEQLENRADMYDQLESNINLMKQDLKALASELERL
;
A
#
# COMPACT_ATOMS: atom_id res chain seq x y z
N MET A 1 2.58 61.87 -8.29
CA MET A 1 1.69 60.69 -8.29
C MET A 1 1.11 60.55 -6.89
N ASN A 2 -0.21 60.65 -6.72
CA ASN A 2 -0.83 60.86 -5.40
C ASN A 2 -0.64 59.64 -4.49
N LYS A 3 -0.06 59.83 -3.29
CA LYS A 3 0.15 58.79 -2.26
C LYS A 3 -1.10 57.96 -1.97
N SER A 4 -2.30 58.55 -2.12
CA SER A 4 -3.58 57.87 -1.94
C SER A 4 -3.85 56.73 -2.93
N ILE A 5 -3.30 56.78 -4.16
CA ILE A 5 -3.50 55.75 -5.18
C ILE A 5 -2.66 54.51 -4.86
N LEU A 6 -1.43 54.71 -4.37
CA LEU A 6 -0.55 53.61 -3.95
C LEU A 6 -1.12 52.87 -2.74
N ILE A 7 -1.68 53.61 -1.77
CA ILE A 7 -2.28 53.03 -0.56
C ILE A 7 -3.55 52.23 -0.92
N PHE A 8 -4.37 52.72 -1.85
CA PHE A 8 -5.57 51.99 -2.30
C PHE A 8 -5.22 50.70 -3.05
N ALA A 9 -4.15 50.70 -3.85
CA ALA A 9 -3.67 49.50 -4.54
C ALA A 9 -3.17 48.43 -3.57
N PHE A 10 -2.42 48.81 -2.53
CA PHE A 10 -1.98 47.88 -1.48
C PHE A 10 -3.14 47.34 -0.64
N LEU A 11 -4.16 48.17 -0.34
CA LEU A 11 -5.34 47.74 0.42
C LEU A 11 -6.22 46.75 -0.37
N PHE A 12 -6.31 46.93 -1.70
CA PHE A 12 -7.10 46.05 -2.57
C PHE A 12 -6.43 44.68 -2.79
N ILE A 13 -5.09 44.63 -2.80
CA ILE A 13 -4.32 43.38 -2.83
C ILE A 13 -4.50 42.59 -1.53
N GLY A 14 -4.56 43.27 -0.37
CA GLY A 14 -4.77 42.62 0.93
C GLY A 14 -6.17 42.00 1.13
N LEU A 15 -7.20 42.57 0.49
CA LEU A 15 -8.59 42.08 0.60
C LEU A 15 -8.87 40.82 -0.25
N MET A 16 -8.01 40.49 -1.22
CA MET A 16 -8.18 39.30 -2.08
C MET A 16 -7.58 38.01 -1.47
N ILE A 17 -6.93 38.09 -0.31
CA ILE A 17 -6.20 36.95 0.29
C ILE A 17 -7.04 36.20 1.35
N SER A 18 -8.18 36.75 1.77
CA SER A 18 -9.08 36.13 2.76
C SER A 18 -10.24 35.39 2.09
N SER A 19 -9.96 34.24 1.45
CA SER A 19 -11.01 33.27 1.14
C SER A 19 -10.74 31.97 1.89
N CYS A 20 -11.50 31.69 2.95
CA CYS A 20 -11.56 30.36 3.55
C CYS A 20 -12.15 29.39 2.52
N ARG A 21 -11.32 28.54 1.91
CA ARG A 21 -11.78 27.49 1.00
C ARG A 21 -12.02 26.20 1.81
N SER A 22 -13.28 25.90 2.07
CA SER A 22 -13.70 24.55 2.47
C SER A 22 -13.40 23.57 1.34
N VAL A 23 -12.93 22.36 1.67
CA VAL A 23 -12.80 21.25 0.72
C VAL A 23 -14.19 21.00 0.10
N LYS A 24 -14.33 21.25 -1.20
CA LYS A 24 -15.62 21.17 -1.91
C LYS A 24 -15.91 19.78 -2.46
N ASN A 25 -14.92 18.89 -2.53
CA ASN A 25 -15.08 17.58 -3.17
C ASN A 25 -15.59 16.55 -2.14
N LEU A 26 -16.85 16.11 -2.31
CA LEU A 26 -17.49 15.12 -1.46
C LEU A 26 -16.86 13.73 -1.60
N GLU A 27 -16.33 13.38 -2.78
CA GLU A 27 -15.68 12.09 -3.02
C GLU A 27 -14.38 11.96 -2.22
N ILE A 28 -13.53 12.99 -2.26
CA ILE A 28 -12.31 13.04 -1.44
C ILE A 28 -12.63 12.93 0.04
N ARG A 29 -13.69 13.61 0.51
CA ARG A 29 -14.07 13.53 1.93
C ARG A 29 -14.40 12.10 2.37
N ASP A 30 -15.01 11.29 1.51
CA ASP A 30 -15.29 9.89 1.85
C ASP A 30 -13.99 9.07 1.95
N LEU A 31 -13.10 9.22 0.97
CA LEU A 31 -11.79 8.53 0.95
C LEU A 31 -10.90 8.84 2.17
N LEU A 32 -11.06 10.02 2.78
CA LEU A 32 -10.31 10.43 3.98
C LEU A 32 -10.74 9.69 5.26
N HIS A 33 -12.01 9.28 5.35
CA HIS A 33 -12.59 8.76 6.59
C HIS A 33 -13.07 7.32 6.52
N HIS A 34 -13.46 6.83 5.33
CA HIS A 34 -14.03 5.51 5.16
C HIS A 34 -13.28 4.71 4.09
N SER A 35 -12.94 3.48 4.45
CA SER A 35 -12.59 2.44 3.48
C SER A 35 -13.84 1.70 3.04
N ASN A 36 -14.06 1.62 1.73
CA ASN A 36 -15.02 0.69 1.13
C ASN A 36 -14.32 -0.54 0.50
N CYS A 37 -13.02 -0.72 0.78
CA CYS A 37 -12.18 -1.75 0.18
C CYS A 37 -12.44 -3.14 0.77
N ASN A 38 -12.81 -3.21 2.05
CA ASN A 38 -13.31 -4.45 2.64
C ASN A 38 -14.83 -4.42 2.70
N GLN A 39 -15.48 -5.33 1.99
CA GLN A 39 -16.93 -5.40 1.96
C GLN A 39 -17.52 -6.40 2.95
N GLN A 40 -16.81 -7.48 3.35
CA GLN A 40 -17.39 -8.57 4.17
C GLN A 40 -16.40 -9.44 4.98
N ASN A 41 -15.08 -9.18 4.97
CA ASN A 41 -14.07 -10.12 5.50
C ASN A 41 -13.46 -9.64 6.83
N VAL A 42 -14.06 -10.01 7.95
CA VAL A 42 -13.36 -10.04 9.24
C VAL A 42 -12.96 -11.47 9.51
N TYR A 43 -11.65 -11.74 9.52
CA TYR A 43 -11.15 -13.08 9.80
C TYR A 43 -11.05 -13.29 11.31
N GLU A 44 -11.74 -14.31 11.80
CA GLU A 44 -11.68 -14.76 13.19
C GLU A 44 -11.27 -16.22 13.22
N TYR A 45 -10.05 -16.48 13.67
CA TYR A 45 -9.49 -17.81 13.89
C TYR A 45 -8.53 -17.77 15.07
N THR A 46 -8.29 -18.92 15.68
CA THR A 46 -7.32 -19.08 16.77
C THR A 46 -5.98 -19.55 16.22
N GLU A 47 -4.94 -19.42 17.03
CA GLU A 47 -3.60 -19.95 16.68
C GLU A 47 -3.65 -21.45 16.37
N ASP A 48 -4.43 -22.22 17.13
CA ASP A 48 -4.66 -23.66 16.88
C ASP A 48 -5.32 -23.97 15.52
N SER A 49 -5.93 -22.98 14.86
CA SER A 49 -6.53 -23.13 13.53
C SER A 49 -5.54 -22.85 12.40
N LEU A 50 -4.34 -22.35 12.71
CA LEU A 50 -3.29 -22.17 11.71
C LEU A 50 -2.70 -23.53 11.32
N PRO A 51 -2.29 -23.71 10.05
CA PRO A 51 -1.51 -24.87 9.66
C PRO A 51 -0.23 -24.96 10.49
N ILE A 52 0.05 -26.16 11.01
CA ILE A 52 1.35 -26.46 11.63
C ILE A 52 2.43 -26.27 10.56
N PRO A 53 3.59 -25.65 10.85
CA PRO A 53 4.66 -25.52 9.87
C PRO A 53 5.01 -26.86 9.22
N LEU A 54 5.12 -26.89 7.88
CA LEU A 54 5.34 -28.15 7.14
C LEU A 54 6.57 -28.92 7.63
N HIS A 55 7.64 -28.21 8.01
CA HIS A 55 8.87 -28.82 8.51
C HIS A 55 8.75 -29.43 9.91
N GLU A 56 7.67 -29.15 10.63
CA GLU A 56 7.33 -29.77 11.92
C GLU A 56 6.38 -30.96 11.75
N GLN A 57 5.92 -31.24 10.52
CA GLN A 57 5.01 -32.33 10.20
C GLN A 57 5.74 -33.52 9.57
N GLU A 58 5.27 -34.73 9.89
CA GLU A 58 5.73 -35.94 9.22
C GLU A 58 5.04 -36.09 7.86
N ILE A 59 5.79 -35.85 6.78
CA ILE A 59 5.30 -36.02 5.41
C ILE A 59 5.62 -37.43 4.92
N SER A 60 4.62 -38.10 4.33
CA SER A 60 4.84 -39.46 3.82
C SER A 60 5.90 -39.47 2.71
N PRO A 61 6.83 -40.44 2.68
CA PRO A 61 7.88 -40.51 1.65
C PRO A 61 7.32 -40.67 0.23
N LEU A 62 6.07 -41.15 0.12
CA LEU A 62 5.35 -41.24 -1.14
C LEU A 62 4.99 -39.85 -1.66
N LEU A 63 4.48 -38.99 -0.77
CA LEU A 63 4.04 -37.66 -1.12
C LEU A 63 5.23 -36.74 -1.45
N ASP A 64 6.30 -36.84 -0.67
CA ASP A 64 7.56 -36.11 -0.88
C ASP A 64 8.24 -36.41 -2.23
N LYS A 65 8.05 -37.63 -2.75
CA LYS A 65 8.53 -38.01 -4.10
C LYS A 65 7.64 -37.51 -5.24
N LYS A 66 6.41 -37.12 -4.94
CA LYS A 66 5.37 -36.85 -5.93
C LYS A 66 5.10 -35.36 -6.12
N LEU A 67 5.30 -34.56 -5.08
CA LEU A 67 5.11 -33.13 -5.08
C LEU A 67 6.39 -32.40 -4.68
N SER A 68 6.60 -31.22 -5.22
CA SER A 68 7.69 -30.35 -4.78
C SER A 68 7.43 -29.81 -3.37
N PHE A 69 8.50 -29.42 -2.68
CA PHE A 69 8.39 -28.80 -1.35
C PHE A 69 7.44 -27.59 -1.34
N ASN A 70 7.48 -26.74 -2.37
CA ASN A 70 6.60 -25.58 -2.48
C ASN A 70 5.13 -26.01 -2.61
N SER A 71 4.83 -27.01 -3.44
CA SER A 71 3.49 -27.57 -3.55
C SER A 71 3.01 -28.20 -2.24
N LEU A 72 3.89 -28.89 -1.50
CA LEU A 72 3.57 -29.45 -0.20
C LEU A 72 3.26 -28.37 0.82
N ASN A 73 4.08 -27.32 0.87
CA ASN A 73 3.87 -26.21 1.78
C ASN A 73 2.59 -25.43 1.43
N MET A 74 2.28 -25.29 0.14
CA MET A 74 1.04 -24.68 -0.31
C MET A 74 -0.17 -25.56 0.04
N ALA A 75 -0.09 -26.87 -0.18
CA ALA A 75 -1.13 -27.82 0.20
C ALA A 75 -1.39 -27.81 1.72
N ASN A 76 -0.33 -27.65 2.51
CA ASN A 76 -0.43 -27.44 3.96
C ASN A 76 -1.08 -26.09 4.30
N ALA A 77 -0.64 -25.00 3.67
CA ALA A 77 -1.17 -23.65 3.88
C ALA A 77 -2.69 -23.59 3.69
N ILE A 78 -3.20 -24.25 2.65
CA ILE A 78 -4.64 -24.29 2.34
C ILE A 78 -5.40 -25.44 3.02
N GLY A 79 -4.71 -26.24 3.86
CA GLY A 79 -5.31 -27.31 4.66
C GLY A 79 -5.82 -28.51 3.85
N ILE A 80 -5.12 -28.91 2.78
CA ILE A 80 -5.48 -30.09 1.96
C ILE A 80 -4.47 -31.23 2.02
N LEU A 81 -3.46 -31.14 2.87
CA LEU A 81 -2.37 -32.12 2.92
C LEU A 81 -2.88 -33.56 3.10
N GLU A 82 -3.87 -33.76 3.99
CA GLU A 82 -4.51 -35.07 4.21
C GLU A 82 -5.30 -35.55 2.97
N LEU A 83 -6.09 -34.66 2.35
CA LEU A 83 -6.86 -34.98 1.13
C LEU A 83 -5.94 -35.44 0.00
N VAL A 84 -4.81 -34.74 -0.16
CA VAL A 84 -3.80 -35.06 -1.16
C VAL A 84 -3.10 -36.38 -0.82
N SER A 85 -2.77 -36.65 0.44
CA SER A 85 -2.18 -37.94 0.86
C SER A 85 -3.12 -39.09 0.52
N ASN A 86 -4.40 -38.98 0.91
CA ASN A 86 -5.43 -39.96 0.62
C ASN A 86 -5.60 -40.19 -0.89
N TYR A 87 -5.57 -39.12 -1.69
CA TYR A 87 -5.64 -39.20 -3.15
C TYR A 87 -4.44 -39.96 -3.74
N VAL A 88 -3.22 -39.63 -3.31
CA VAL A 88 -1.98 -40.26 -3.79
C VAL A 88 -1.93 -41.73 -3.40
N GLU A 89 -2.30 -42.07 -2.17
CA GLU A 89 -2.35 -43.44 -1.65
C GLU A 89 -3.37 -44.30 -2.40
N LEU A 90 -4.57 -43.76 -2.64
CA LEU A 90 -5.61 -44.45 -3.41
C LEU A 90 -5.13 -44.78 -4.82
N LYS A 91 -4.41 -43.85 -5.48
CA LYS A 91 -3.85 -44.06 -6.82
C LYS A 91 -2.72 -45.09 -6.88
N GLN A 92 -2.06 -45.43 -5.78
CA GLN A 92 -1.04 -46.50 -5.77
C GLN A 92 -1.64 -47.89 -6.00
N ASN A 93 -2.92 -48.08 -5.68
CA ASN A 93 -3.57 -49.38 -5.73
C ASN A 93 -4.84 -49.32 -6.59
N PRO A 94 -4.71 -49.16 -7.93
CA PRO A 94 -5.86 -49.01 -8.81
C PRO A 94 -6.73 -50.27 -8.84
N LYS A 95 -8.04 -50.12 -8.59
CA LYS A 95 -9.01 -51.24 -8.59
C LYS A 95 -9.83 -51.35 -9.88
N GLY A 96 -9.34 -50.80 -10.98
CA GLY A 96 -9.95 -50.93 -12.31
C GLY A 96 -11.40 -50.44 -12.35
N GLU A 97 -12.34 -51.36 -12.64
CA GLU A 97 -13.77 -51.06 -12.81
C GLU A 97 -14.57 -50.95 -11.49
N ASP A 98 -13.92 -51.14 -10.33
CA ASP A 98 -14.58 -51.00 -9.02
C ASP A 98 -15.23 -49.60 -8.88
N LEU A 99 -16.56 -49.58 -8.77
CA LEU A 99 -17.35 -48.36 -8.67
C LEU A 99 -16.98 -47.56 -7.42
N ASN A 100 -16.74 -48.22 -6.29
CA ASN A 100 -16.39 -47.52 -5.04
C ASN A 100 -15.04 -46.84 -5.16
N TYR A 101 -14.05 -47.52 -5.75
CA TYR A 101 -12.74 -46.92 -6.05
C TYR A 101 -12.87 -45.67 -6.92
N ARG A 102 -13.64 -45.77 -8.03
CA ARG A 102 -13.83 -44.66 -8.96
C ARG A 102 -14.56 -43.48 -8.31
N LEU A 103 -15.58 -43.76 -7.49
CA LEU A 103 -16.34 -42.74 -6.77
C LEU A 103 -15.47 -42.01 -5.74
N THR A 104 -14.77 -42.73 -4.87
CA THR A 104 -13.89 -42.13 -3.86
C THR A 104 -12.76 -41.32 -4.50
N LEU A 105 -12.20 -41.78 -5.63
CA LEU A 105 -11.19 -41.03 -6.38
C LEU A 105 -11.74 -39.70 -6.90
N LEU A 106 -12.98 -39.69 -7.40
CA LEU A 106 -13.67 -38.48 -7.87
C LEU A 106 -14.01 -37.54 -6.72
N GLU A 107 -14.48 -38.06 -5.58
CA GLU A 107 -14.79 -37.27 -4.38
C GLU A 107 -13.54 -36.56 -3.84
N LEU A 108 -12.41 -37.27 -3.71
CA LEU A 108 -11.13 -36.69 -3.29
C LEU A 108 -10.67 -35.60 -4.27
N LYS A 109 -10.72 -35.88 -5.58
CA LYS A 109 -10.36 -34.90 -6.60
C LYS A 109 -11.25 -33.65 -6.51
N GLN A 110 -12.56 -33.82 -6.36
CA GLN A 110 -13.49 -32.71 -6.24
C GLN A 110 -13.24 -31.89 -4.97
N ALA A 111 -12.98 -32.52 -3.83
CA ALA A 111 -12.67 -31.84 -2.58
C ALA A 111 -11.37 -31.02 -2.68
N ILE A 112 -10.33 -31.60 -3.30
CA ILE A 112 -9.06 -30.91 -3.58
C ILE A 112 -9.29 -29.71 -4.50
N ASP A 113 -9.95 -29.90 -5.65
CA ASP A 113 -10.22 -28.84 -6.62
C ASP A 113 -11.08 -27.72 -6.01
N GLN A 114 -12.08 -28.07 -5.19
CA GLN A 114 -12.92 -27.11 -4.48
C GLN A 114 -12.08 -26.26 -3.51
N LYS A 115 -11.22 -26.88 -2.71
CA LYS A 115 -10.42 -26.15 -1.72
C LYS A 115 -9.34 -25.28 -2.37
N ILE A 116 -8.73 -25.74 -3.47
CA ILE A 116 -7.85 -24.92 -4.32
C ILE A 116 -8.61 -23.69 -4.84
N ASN A 117 -9.81 -23.88 -5.41
CA ASN A 117 -10.61 -22.79 -5.96
C ASN A 117 -11.04 -21.78 -4.87
N THR A 118 -11.54 -22.25 -3.73
CA THR A 118 -11.89 -21.37 -2.61
C THR A 118 -10.68 -20.58 -2.12
N SER A 119 -9.52 -21.22 -1.98
CA SER A 119 -8.30 -20.53 -1.55
C SER A 119 -7.83 -19.50 -2.58
N SER A 120 -7.98 -19.78 -3.88
CA SER A 120 -7.70 -18.83 -4.96
C SER A 120 -8.59 -17.58 -4.88
N LEU A 121 -9.87 -17.77 -4.54
CA LEU A 121 -10.81 -16.67 -4.33
C LEU A 121 -10.44 -15.85 -3.07
N GLU A 122 -10.06 -16.51 -1.98
CA GLU A 122 -9.59 -15.83 -0.76
C GLU A 122 -8.34 -14.98 -1.04
N ILE A 123 -7.33 -15.55 -1.72
CA ILE A 123 -6.11 -14.82 -2.12
C ILE A 123 -6.47 -13.64 -3.03
N SER A 124 -7.39 -13.83 -3.98
CA SER A 124 -7.83 -12.74 -4.86
C SER A 124 -8.55 -11.64 -4.11
N ALA A 125 -9.44 -11.99 -3.18
CA ALA A 125 -10.19 -11.03 -2.39
C ALA A 125 -9.26 -10.17 -1.53
N ILE A 126 -8.27 -10.78 -0.87
CA ILE A 126 -7.32 -10.02 -0.06
C ILE A 126 -6.36 -9.17 -0.91
N SER A 127 -5.93 -9.67 -2.08
CA SER A 127 -5.11 -8.87 -2.99
C SER A 127 -5.87 -7.65 -3.51
N SER A 128 -7.12 -7.83 -3.93
CA SER A 128 -7.98 -6.72 -4.35
C SER A 128 -8.29 -5.75 -3.21
N GLU A 129 -8.34 -6.21 -1.96
CA GLU A 129 -8.44 -5.32 -0.81
C GLU A 129 -7.17 -4.46 -0.68
N MET A 130 -5.97 -5.04 -0.83
CA MET A 130 -4.71 -4.30 -0.75
C MET A 130 -4.57 -3.29 -1.89
N ASP A 131 -4.91 -3.68 -3.12
CA ASP A 131 -4.94 -2.84 -4.32
C ASP A 131 -5.91 -1.65 -4.14
N CYS A 132 -7.10 -1.90 -3.60
CA CYS A 132 -8.04 -0.82 -3.29
C CYS A 132 -7.52 0.14 -2.21
N GLU A 133 -6.83 -0.36 -1.18
CA GLU A 133 -6.22 0.48 -0.13
C GLU A 133 -5.05 1.30 -0.67
N GLU A 134 -4.25 0.72 -1.58
CA GLU A 134 -3.19 1.39 -2.33
C GLU A 134 -3.77 2.54 -3.16
N GLU A 135 -4.73 2.24 -4.03
CA GLU A 135 -5.37 3.22 -4.92
C GLU A 135 -6.10 4.31 -4.11
N ARG A 136 -6.81 3.97 -3.01
CA ARG A 136 -7.41 4.98 -2.13
C ARG A 136 -6.35 5.94 -1.60
N THR A 137 -5.23 5.40 -1.14
CA THR A 137 -4.15 6.18 -0.54
C THR A 137 -3.47 7.07 -1.59
N SER A 138 -3.17 6.50 -2.77
CA SER A 138 -2.57 7.20 -3.91
C SER A 138 -3.47 8.31 -4.46
N GLN A 139 -4.78 8.10 -4.57
CA GLN A 139 -5.72 9.16 -4.99
C GLN A 139 -5.71 10.36 -4.04
N VAL A 140 -5.63 10.13 -2.73
CA VAL A 140 -5.53 11.23 -1.75
C VAL A 140 -4.16 11.92 -1.86
N ALA A 141 -3.07 11.16 -2.03
CA ALA A 141 -1.73 11.71 -2.26
C ALA A 141 -1.71 12.63 -3.49
N ASN A 142 -2.20 12.14 -4.62
CA ASN A 142 -2.32 12.87 -5.88
C ASN A 142 -3.21 14.11 -5.77
N TYR A 143 -4.28 14.04 -4.97
CA TYR A 143 -5.13 15.19 -4.70
C TYR A 143 -4.40 16.31 -3.94
N LEU A 144 -3.60 15.96 -2.92
CA LEU A 144 -2.77 16.93 -2.19
C LEU A 144 -1.68 17.50 -3.08
N GLU A 145 -1.00 16.64 -3.84
CA GLU A 145 0.04 17.03 -4.79
C GLU A 145 -0.50 18.00 -5.85
N GLY A 146 -1.70 17.77 -6.37
CA GLY A 146 -2.37 18.70 -7.27
C GLY A 146 -2.64 20.08 -6.66
N LYS A 147 -2.92 20.17 -5.35
CA LYS A 147 -3.04 21.46 -4.64
C LYS A 147 -1.68 22.14 -4.47
N ILE A 148 -0.65 21.37 -4.13
CA ILE A 148 0.71 21.87 -3.99
C ILE A 148 1.13 22.52 -5.31
N GLN A 149 1.00 21.77 -6.41
CA GLN A 149 1.33 22.23 -7.76
C GLN A 149 0.49 23.43 -8.23
N GLU A 150 -0.81 23.49 -7.90
CA GLU A 150 -1.65 24.65 -8.23
C GLU A 150 -1.13 25.93 -7.56
N LYS A 151 -0.71 25.84 -6.29
CA LYS A 151 -0.21 26.97 -5.52
C LYS A 151 1.17 27.41 -6.00
N GLU A 152 2.07 26.45 -6.24
CA GLU A 152 3.39 26.71 -6.82
C GLU A 152 3.31 27.36 -8.20
N SER A 153 2.39 26.89 -9.05
CA SER A 153 2.15 27.49 -10.37
C SER A 153 1.75 28.96 -10.25
N LYS A 154 0.84 29.30 -9.32
CA LYS A 154 0.42 30.70 -9.08
C LYS A 154 1.56 31.56 -8.54
N LEU A 155 2.35 31.03 -7.62
CA LEU A 155 3.52 31.73 -7.07
C LEU A 155 4.60 31.96 -8.13
N THR A 156 4.83 30.98 -9.01
CA THR A 156 5.74 31.09 -10.14
C THR A 156 5.29 32.19 -11.10
N VAL A 157 4.00 32.22 -11.47
CA VAL A 157 3.44 33.29 -12.32
C VAL A 157 3.59 34.66 -11.64
N ALA A 158 3.32 34.75 -10.33
CA ALA A 158 3.49 36.00 -9.58
C ALA A 158 4.96 36.48 -9.57
N ALA A 159 5.91 35.56 -9.37
CA ALA A 159 7.33 35.88 -9.42
C ALA A 159 7.75 36.40 -10.79
N ILE A 160 7.34 35.73 -11.88
CA ILE A 160 7.63 36.17 -13.25
C ILE A 160 7.07 37.58 -13.52
N VAL A 161 5.84 37.86 -13.10
CA VAL A 161 5.21 39.17 -13.28
C VAL A 161 5.94 40.25 -12.48
N VAL A 162 6.28 39.98 -11.21
CA VAL A 162 7.02 40.92 -10.36
C VAL A 162 8.41 41.20 -10.92
N GLY A 163 9.13 40.18 -11.37
CA GLY A 163 10.44 40.32 -12.02
C GLY A 163 10.40 41.16 -13.28
N ALA A 164 9.45 40.85 -14.17
CA ALA A 164 9.28 41.59 -15.43
C ALA A 164 8.94 43.07 -15.17
N LEU A 165 8.03 43.36 -14.24
CA LEU A 165 7.70 44.74 -13.85
C LEU A 165 8.89 45.45 -13.21
N GLY A 166 9.65 44.76 -12.35
CA GLY A 166 10.87 45.27 -11.74
C GLY A 166 11.88 45.73 -12.79
N ALA A 167 12.23 44.84 -13.73
CA ALA A 167 13.19 45.13 -14.80
C ALA A 167 12.75 46.31 -15.69
N ILE A 168 11.48 46.35 -16.09
CA ILE A 168 10.95 47.47 -16.91
C ILE A 168 11.05 48.80 -16.14
N LEU A 169 10.72 48.80 -14.85
CA LEU A 169 10.73 50.02 -14.04
C LEU A 169 12.14 50.52 -13.75
N THR A 170 13.10 49.63 -13.45
CA THR A 170 14.47 49.99 -13.12
C THR A 170 15.28 50.49 -14.32
N GLU A 171 15.08 49.88 -15.50
CA GLU A 171 15.85 50.22 -16.71
C GLU A 171 15.17 51.26 -17.62
N GLY A 172 13.82 51.24 -17.70
CA GLY A 172 13.08 51.95 -18.74
C GLY A 172 12.32 53.19 -18.28
N VAL A 173 11.90 53.27 -17.01
CA VAL A 173 10.90 54.25 -16.55
C VAL A 173 11.43 55.17 -15.45
N ILE A 174 12.07 54.62 -14.42
CA ILE A 174 12.52 55.39 -13.26
C ILE A 174 13.92 55.96 -13.52
N LYS A 175 14.00 57.27 -13.73
CA LYS A 175 15.26 57.98 -14.01
C LYS A 175 16.05 58.38 -12.75
N GLU A 176 15.42 58.32 -11.59
CA GLU A 176 16.03 58.67 -10.32
C GLU A 176 16.71 57.43 -9.72
N GLU A 177 18.03 57.53 -9.49
CA GLU A 177 18.89 56.40 -9.15
C GLU A 177 18.47 55.73 -7.83
N THR A 178 18.14 56.51 -6.79
CA THR A 178 17.71 55.96 -5.50
C THR A 178 16.39 55.21 -5.62
N ALA A 179 15.38 55.77 -6.30
CA ALA A 179 14.12 55.09 -6.55
C ALA A 179 14.27 53.84 -7.41
N SER A 180 15.16 53.85 -8.42
CA SER A 180 15.46 52.67 -9.23
C SER A 180 16.09 51.56 -8.38
N HIS A 181 17.08 51.88 -7.54
CA HIS A 181 17.67 50.92 -6.61
C HIS A 181 16.65 50.36 -5.61
N VAL A 182 15.80 51.20 -5.04
CA VAL A 182 14.75 50.76 -4.11
C VAL A 182 13.78 49.78 -4.80
N VAL A 183 13.36 50.08 -6.03
CA VAL A 183 12.49 49.18 -6.80
C VAL A 183 13.18 47.85 -7.08
N GLY A 184 14.40 47.86 -7.60
CA GLY A 184 15.15 46.63 -7.92
C GLY A 184 15.36 45.73 -6.70
N ILE A 185 15.72 46.31 -5.54
CA ILE A 185 15.86 45.56 -4.28
C ILE A 185 14.50 44.99 -3.86
N SER A 186 13.43 45.81 -3.91
CA SER A 186 12.11 45.38 -3.46
C SER A 186 11.55 44.23 -4.31
N THR A 187 11.77 44.25 -5.63
CA THR A 187 11.30 43.19 -6.53
C THR A 187 12.12 41.92 -6.34
N GLY A 188 13.44 42.02 -6.19
CA GLY A 188 14.29 40.86 -5.90
C GLY A 188 13.94 40.19 -4.55
N VAL A 189 13.64 40.98 -3.51
CA VAL A 189 13.17 40.46 -2.22
C VAL A 189 11.81 39.78 -2.35
N ALA A 190 10.89 40.34 -3.14
CA ALA A 190 9.58 39.75 -3.38
C ALA A 190 9.68 38.41 -4.13
N GLU A 191 10.51 38.32 -5.18
CA GLU A 191 10.77 37.07 -5.90
C GLU A 191 11.36 36.00 -4.99
N ALA A 192 12.38 36.36 -4.19
CA ALA A 192 12.97 35.43 -3.22
C ALA A 192 11.93 34.93 -2.21
N THR A 193 11.02 35.81 -1.77
CA THR A 193 9.93 35.44 -0.87
C THR A 193 8.99 34.43 -1.52
N PHE A 194 8.60 34.62 -2.78
CA PHE A 194 7.78 33.64 -3.49
C PHE A 194 8.50 32.31 -3.68
N GLY A 195 9.81 32.34 -3.98
CA GLY A 195 10.66 31.14 -4.02
C GLY A 195 10.61 30.34 -2.72
N VAL A 196 10.77 31.03 -1.59
CA VAL A 196 10.67 30.41 -0.26
C VAL A 196 9.25 29.89 0.02
N MET A 197 8.21 30.63 -0.36
CA MET A 197 6.81 30.17 -0.19
C MET A 197 6.49 28.91 -0.98
N MET A 198 7.11 28.71 -2.16
CA MET A 198 6.98 27.46 -2.92
C MET A 198 7.68 26.31 -2.17
N LEU A 199 8.90 26.52 -1.69
CA LEU A 199 9.66 25.49 -0.95
C LEU A 199 9.02 25.07 0.38
N LEU A 200 8.29 25.97 1.04
CA LEU A 200 7.60 25.71 2.31
C LEU A 200 6.13 25.29 2.11
N ASN A 201 5.74 24.99 0.87
CA ASN A 201 4.37 24.61 0.57
C ASN A 201 4.13 23.13 0.87
N ASP A 202 3.76 22.86 2.11
CA ASP A 202 3.33 21.52 2.54
C ASP A 202 1.80 21.53 2.74
N GLU A 203 1.09 20.68 2.00
CA GLU A 203 -0.36 20.50 2.13
C GLU A 203 -0.61 19.17 2.83
N LYS A 204 -1.44 19.21 3.88
CA LYS A 204 -1.72 18.07 4.73
C LYS A 204 -3.21 17.76 4.82
N THR A 205 -3.53 16.52 5.20
CA THR A 205 -4.91 16.09 5.47
C THR A 205 -4.96 15.00 6.52
N ASP A 206 -6.05 14.99 7.30
CA ASP A 206 -6.38 13.84 8.13
C ASP A 206 -6.80 12.66 7.24
N PHE A 207 -6.16 11.51 7.39
CA PHE A 207 -6.48 10.27 6.68
C PHE A 207 -6.54 9.10 7.67
N PHE A 208 -7.66 8.37 7.68
CA PHE A 208 -7.94 7.30 8.65
C PHE A 208 -8.00 5.92 7.99
N HIS A 209 -7.44 4.92 8.68
CA HIS A 209 -7.29 3.56 8.19
C HIS A 209 -7.42 2.50 9.31
N LYS A 210 -8.53 2.53 10.04
CA LYS A 210 -8.79 1.58 11.17
C LYS A 210 -8.54 0.11 10.83
N ARG A 211 -8.88 -0.30 9.61
CA ARG A 211 -8.54 -1.62 9.08
C ARG A 211 -7.18 -1.51 8.38
N ASN A 212 -6.13 -1.91 9.09
CA ASN A 212 -4.76 -1.69 8.67
C ASN A 212 -4.03 -3.02 8.49
N ALA A 213 -3.90 -3.49 7.25
CA ALA A 213 -3.17 -4.72 6.95
C ALA A 213 -1.65 -4.55 7.16
N LEU A 214 -1.12 -3.35 6.94
CA LEU A 214 0.30 -3.04 7.18
C LEU A 214 0.66 -3.21 8.67
N LYS A 215 -0.27 -2.89 9.57
CA LYS A 215 -0.14 -3.12 11.02
C LYS A 215 0.13 -4.60 11.33
N ASP A 216 -0.67 -5.49 10.77
CA ASP A 216 -0.54 -6.92 11.02
C ASP A 216 0.81 -7.43 10.48
N VAL A 217 1.18 -7.03 9.26
CA VAL A 217 2.49 -7.36 8.67
C VAL A 217 3.63 -6.88 9.56
N TRP A 218 3.59 -5.62 10.02
CA TRP A 218 4.65 -5.03 10.84
C TRP A 218 4.80 -5.72 12.19
N PHE A 219 3.73 -5.80 12.98
CA PHE A 219 3.80 -6.30 14.36
C PHE A 219 3.86 -7.83 14.44
N GLY A 220 3.31 -8.56 13.45
CA GLY A 220 3.39 -10.02 13.41
C GLY A 220 2.68 -10.69 14.58
N ALA A 221 1.43 -10.32 14.87
CA ALA A 221 0.63 -11.01 15.87
C ALA A 221 0.44 -12.50 15.54
N SER A 222 0.15 -13.35 16.54
CA SER A 222 -0.02 -14.80 16.29
C SER A 222 -1.15 -15.09 15.31
N THR A 223 -2.21 -14.27 15.30
CA THR A 223 -3.31 -14.32 14.33
C THR A 223 -3.56 -12.95 13.71
N SER A 224 -4.10 -12.92 12.49
CA SER A 224 -4.48 -11.68 11.80
C SER A 224 -6.00 -11.57 11.62
N LYS A 225 -6.52 -10.36 11.77
CA LYS A 225 -7.91 -10.01 11.42
C LYS A 225 -8.05 -9.50 9.99
N ASN A 226 -6.92 -9.19 9.35
CA ASN A 226 -6.84 -8.69 7.99
C ASN A 226 -6.53 -9.78 6.98
N PHE A 227 -5.85 -10.86 7.37
CA PHE A 227 -5.48 -11.98 6.51
C PHE A 227 -6.17 -13.29 6.93
N PRO A 228 -6.67 -14.10 5.97
CA PRO A 228 -7.15 -15.45 6.26
C PRO A 228 -5.97 -16.34 6.73
N ALA A 229 -6.28 -17.41 7.47
CA ALA A 229 -5.30 -18.31 8.07
C ALA A 229 -4.25 -18.83 7.06
N ALA A 230 -4.67 -19.21 5.85
CA ALA A 230 -3.77 -19.71 4.80
C ALA A 230 -2.76 -18.66 4.33
N VAL A 231 -3.21 -17.41 4.14
CA VAL A 231 -2.37 -16.28 3.73
C VAL A 231 -1.46 -15.86 4.89
N TRP A 232 -1.98 -15.84 6.12
CA TRP A 232 -1.19 -15.50 7.29
C TRP A 232 -0.08 -16.51 7.56
N TYR A 233 -0.38 -17.81 7.44
CA TYR A 233 0.62 -18.87 7.46
C TYR A 233 1.67 -18.65 6.37
N TYR A 234 1.25 -18.43 5.13
CA TYR A 234 2.16 -18.27 4.00
C TYR A 234 3.11 -17.08 4.20
N LEU A 235 2.60 -15.94 4.68
CA LEU A 235 3.40 -14.76 4.98
C LEU A 235 4.43 -15.01 6.09
N ASN A 236 4.08 -15.78 7.11
CA ASN A 236 4.92 -16.02 8.29
C ASN A 236 5.78 -17.28 8.20
N TYR A 237 5.57 -18.12 7.19
CA TYR A 237 6.28 -19.38 7.07
C TYR A 237 7.79 -19.14 6.95
N SER A 238 8.54 -19.84 7.80
CA SER A 238 9.98 -19.96 7.71
C SER A 238 10.37 -21.42 7.91
N SER A 239 11.48 -21.83 7.31
CA SER A 239 12.03 -23.17 7.48
C SER A 239 13.54 -23.10 7.28
N PRO A 240 14.30 -22.74 8.33
CA PRO A 240 15.74 -22.58 8.26
C PRO A 240 16.46 -23.84 7.75
N GLU A 241 15.95 -25.02 8.10
CA GLU A 241 16.48 -26.32 7.68
C GLU A 241 16.32 -26.56 6.17
N ASN A 242 15.26 -26.01 5.56
CA ASN A 242 15.00 -26.08 4.12
C ASN A 242 15.49 -24.82 3.38
N GLY A 243 16.37 -24.02 4.00
CA GLY A 243 16.97 -22.82 3.38
C GLY A 243 16.09 -21.57 3.39
N ILE A 244 14.88 -21.63 3.95
CA ILE A 244 13.97 -20.49 4.10
C ILE A 244 14.24 -19.82 5.44
N LYS A 245 15.27 -18.97 5.48
CA LYS A 245 15.73 -18.34 6.73
C LYS A 245 14.88 -17.15 7.17
N THR A 246 14.22 -16.47 6.23
CA THR A 246 13.40 -15.28 6.49
C THR A 246 12.04 -15.47 5.88
N SER A 247 10.98 -15.21 6.65
CA SER A 247 9.61 -15.31 6.15
C SER A 247 9.33 -14.23 5.10
N LEU A 248 8.25 -14.40 4.32
CA LEU A 248 7.86 -13.41 3.33
C LEU A 248 7.51 -12.08 3.98
N ARG A 249 6.85 -12.11 5.14
CA ARG A 249 6.56 -10.95 5.99
C ARG A 249 7.84 -10.19 6.36
N GLU A 250 8.87 -10.91 6.80
CA GLU A 250 10.16 -10.30 7.14
C GLU A 250 10.87 -9.71 5.91
N GLN A 251 10.77 -10.37 4.76
CA GLN A 251 11.31 -9.86 3.50
C GLN A 251 10.61 -8.56 3.08
N ILE A 252 9.28 -8.47 3.23
CA ILE A 252 8.50 -7.25 2.97
C ILE A 252 8.97 -6.13 3.90
N ILE A 253 9.08 -6.39 5.21
CA ILE A 253 9.56 -5.41 6.19
C ILE A 253 10.99 -4.93 5.88
N GLN A 254 11.87 -5.84 5.48
CA GLN A 254 13.23 -5.51 5.06
C GLN A 254 13.24 -4.65 3.80
N LYS A 255 12.32 -4.91 2.86
CA LYS A 255 12.15 -4.12 1.65
C LYS A 255 11.73 -2.69 1.98
N TRP A 256 10.68 -2.52 2.81
CA TRP A 256 10.26 -1.20 3.31
C TRP A 256 11.41 -0.45 3.98
N SER A 257 12.20 -1.16 4.79
CA SER A 257 13.37 -0.56 5.45
C SER A 257 14.45 -0.12 4.46
N SER A 258 14.67 -0.90 3.41
CA SER A 258 15.72 -0.66 2.42
C SER A 258 15.39 0.50 1.47
N PHE A 259 14.11 0.72 1.19
CA PHE A 259 13.64 1.87 0.41
C PHE A 259 13.50 3.16 1.24
N GLY A 260 13.85 3.14 2.53
CA GLY A 260 13.72 4.31 3.40
C GLY A 260 12.28 4.64 3.78
N GLN A 261 11.33 3.77 3.42
CA GLN A 261 9.90 3.91 3.71
C GLN A 261 9.65 3.84 5.22
N ILE A 262 10.49 3.06 5.91
CA ILE A 262 10.53 2.94 7.36
C ILE A 262 12.00 2.91 7.77
N THR A 263 12.42 3.72 8.73
CA THR A 263 13.78 3.64 9.27
C THR A 263 13.76 2.87 10.58
N LYS A 264 14.77 2.01 10.81
CA LYS A 264 14.94 1.36 12.12
C LYS A 264 15.25 2.45 13.16
N GLY A 265 14.27 2.79 13.99
CA GLY A 265 14.34 3.89 14.96
C GLY A 265 13.61 5.16 14.54
N SER A 266 12.73 5.11 13.53
CA SER A 266 11.80 6.20 13.23
C SER A 266 11.01 6.60 14.49
N GLU A 267 10.84 7.90 14.70
CA GLU A 267 10.09 8.47 15.82
C GLU A 267 8.71 7.79 15.94
N GLU A 268 8.28 7.53 17.17
CA GLU A 268 7.04 6.81 17.53
C GLU A 268 5.81 7.29 16.74
N GLU A 269 5.82 8.58 16.37
CA GLU A 269 4.82 9.23 15.52
C GLU A 269 4.68 8.60 14.12
N MET A 270 5.77 8.21 13.46
CA MET A 270 5.71 7.57 12.14
C MET A 270 5.16 6.14 12.22
N LEU A 271 5.51 5.42 13.28
CA LEU A 271 4.97 4.08 13.51
C LEU A 271 3.47 4.13 13.80
N GLU A 272 3.03 5.09 14.60
CA GLU A 272 1.60 5.31 14.86
C GLU A 272 0.88 5.78 13.59
N LEU A 273 1.50 6.65 12.80
CA LEU A 273 0.94 7.12 11.53
C LEU A 273 0.67 5.92 10.60
N TYR A 274 1.67 5.09 10.31
CA TYR A 274 1.52 3.99 9.34
C TYR A 274 0.84 2.73 9.90
N PHE A 275 1.04 2.40 11.17
CA PHE A 275 0.58 1.14 11.76
C PHE A 275 -0.51 1.31 12.83
N GLY A 276 -0.90 2.54 13.14
CA GLY A 276 -2.05 2.89 13.97
C GLY A 276 -3.36 2.97 13.16
N GLU A 277 -4.24 3.90 13.55
CA GLU A 277 -5.57 4.09 12.94
C GLU A 277 -5.65 5.26 11.95
N GLY A 278 -4.57 6.03 11.78
CA GLY A 278 -4.53 7.23 10.93
C GLY A 278 -3.99 8.45 11.65
N GLY A 279 -3.97 9.57 10.94
CA GLY A 279 -3.43 10.84 11.44
C GLY A 279 -3.38 11.91 10.37
N GLU A 280 -2.64 12.98 10.62
CA GLU A 280 -2.35 14.02 9.65
C GLU A 280 -1.22 13.55 8.71
N TYR A 281 -1.48 13.51 7.42
CA TYR A 281 -0.56 13.05 6.39
C TYR A 281 -0.19 14.16 5.40
N THR A 282 1.06 14.14 4.94
CA THR A 282 1.51 14.82 3.71
C THR A 282 1.24 13.96 2.47
N SER A 283 1.38 14.53 1.27
CA SER A 283 1.30 13.76 0.01
C SER A 283 2.36 12.67 -0.05
N GLU A 284 3.62 12.98 0.29
CA GLU A 284 4.73 12.02 0.31
C GLU A 284 4.48 10.86 1.28
N GLN A 285 3.94 11.14 2.46
CA GLN A 285 3.65 10.08 3.43
C GLN A 285 2.54 9.15 2.96
N LEU A 286 1.52 9.68 2.27
CA LEU A 286 0.46 8.86 1.65
C LEU A 286 1.02 8.02 0.51
N GLU A 287 1.83 8.62 -0.37
CA GLU A 287 2.47 7.88 -1.47
C GLU A 287 3.31 6.72 -0.92
N ASN A 288 4.11 6.97 0.11
CA ASN A 288 4.88 5.93 0.77
C ASN A 288 4.00 4.82 1.37
N ARG A 289 2.82 5.15 1.89
CA ARG A 289 1.84 4.15 2.35
C ARG A 289 1.25 3.36 1.19
N ALA A 290 0.95 3.99 0.05
CA ALA A 290 0.49 3.31 -1.16
C ALA A 290 1.55 2.32 -1.65
N ASP A 291 2.82 2.74 -1.74
CA ASP A 291 3.95 1.87 -2.09
C ASP A 291 4.09 0.67 -1.15
N MET A 292 3.85 0.84 0.15
CA MET A 292 3.87 -0.28 1.09
C MET A 292 2.76 -1.30 0.81
N TYR A 293 1.57 -0.84 0.43
CA TYR A 293 0.47 -1.71 0.03
C TYR A 293 0.74 -2.41 -1.30
N ASP A 294 1.23 -1.71 -2.33
CA ASP A 294 1.62 -2.32 -3.62
C ASP A 294 2.61 -3.47 -3.42
N GLN A 295 3.61 -3.26 -2.57
CA GLN A 295 4.59 -4.29 -2.26
C GLN A 295 3.98 -5.50 -1.55
N LEU A 296 3.04 -5.28 -0.64
CA LEU A 296 2.33 -6.37 0.05
C LEU A 296 1.42 -7.13 -0.93
N GLU A 297 0.65 -6.41 -1.73
CA GLU A 297 -0.28 -6.90 -2.76
C GLU A 297 0.43 -7.79 -3.77
N SER A 298 1.54 -7.30 -4.33
CA SER A 298 2.43 -8.04 -5.23
C SER A 298 2.89 -9.38 -4.63
N ASN A 299 3.29 -9.39 -3.35
CA ASN A 299 3.77 -10.61 -2.70
C ASN A 299 2.64 -11.61 -2.40
N ILE A 300 1.45 -11.14 -2.06
CA ILE A 300 0.28 -12.02 -1.89
C ILE A 300 -0.15 -12.61 -3.25
N ASN A 301 -0.10 -11.84 -4.32
CA ASN A 301 -0.38 -12.34 -5.67
C ASN A 301 0.55 -13.48 -6.10
N LEU A 302 1.79 -13.53 -5.61
CA LEU A 302 2.71 -14.65 -5.87
C LEU A 302 2.19 -15.98 -5.31
N MET A 303 1.35 -15.98 -4.27
CA MET A 303 0.70 -17.21 -3.76
C MET A 303 -0.12 -17.91 -4.85
N LYS A 304 -0.70 -17.17 -5.81
CA LYS A 304 -1.44 -17.77 -6.93
C LYS A 304 -0.53 -18.57 -7.86
N GLN A 305 0.75 -18.21 -7.95
CA GLN A 305 1.73 -18.96 -8.75
C GLN A 305 2.04 -20.31 -8.09
N ASP A 306 2.22 -20.33 -6.77
CA ASP A 306 2.42 -21.57 -6.00
C ASP A 306 1.16 -22.45 -6.02
N LEU A 307 -0.03 -21.85 -5.92
CA LEU A 307 -1.28 -22.59 -6.03
C LEU A 307 -1.46 -23.21 -7.43
N LYS A 308 -1.07 -22.49 -8.48
CA LYS A 308 -1.04 -23.02 -9.85
C LYS A 308 -0.02 -24.15 -10.00
N ALA A 309 1.15 -24.04 -9.38
CA ALA A 309 2.16 -25.09 -9.38
C ALA A 309 1.64 -26.36 -8.72
N LEU A 310 1.03 -26.24 -7.53
CA LEU A 310 0.36 -27.33 -6.84
C LEU A 310 -0.71 -28.01 -7.71
N ALA A 311 -1.64 -27.23 -8.27
CA ALA A 311 -2.68 -27.77 -9.16
C ALA A 311 -2.08 -28.54 -10.35
N SER A 312 -1.03 -27.98 -10.97
CA SER A 312 -0.34 -28.61 -12.11
C SER A 312 0.38 -29.91 -11.74
N GLU A 313 0.97 -29.99 -10.55
CA GLU A 313 1.59 -31.23 -10.06
C GLU A 313 0.54 -32.29 -9.71
N LEU A 314 -0.58 -31.89 -9.11
CA LEU A 314 -1.71 -32.79 -8.79
C LEU A 314 -2.36 -33.39 -10.03
N GLU A 315 -2.43 -32.64 -11.13
CA GLU A 315 -2.91 -33.13 -12.44
C GLU A 315 -1.99 -34.20 -13.06
N ARG A 316 -0.69 -34.22 -12.69
CA ARG A 316 0.30 -35.17 -13.21
C ARG A 316 0.42 -36.46 -12.39
N LEU A 317 -0.16 -36.50 -11.19
CA LEU A 317 -0.30 -37.73 -10.40
C LEU A 317 -1.18 -38.73 -11.13
#